data_AF-A0A212SFV4-F1
#
_entry.id   AF-A0A212SFV4-F1
#
_cell.length_a   1.000
_cell.length_b   1.000
_cell.length_c   1.000
_cell.angle_alpha   90.00
_cell.angle_beta   90.00
_cell.angle_gamma   90.00
#
_symmetry.space_group_name_H-M   'P 1'
#
loop_
_entity.id
_entity.type
_entity.pdbx_description
1 polymer ?
#
loop_
_entity_poly.entity_id
_entity_poly.type
_entity_poly.pdbx_seq_one_letter_code
_entity_poly.pdbx_strand_id
1 'polypeptide(L)'
;MTAPAKPPASAKRSSARRLTQKISTTFVDATAKPKLSTEDRRALELDTLAAILPMDRRDVLATLLTDDDVATLKHLANEGIGDNSLRALASDLAYLEAWSLAATGGPLTWPAPEALALKFVAHHLWDPEKREADAAHGMPAEVEEVLRAKGHLRSFGPHAPATVKRRLAHWGTLHRWRGLDGRGSWCFTADASYRA
;
A
#
# COMPACT_ATOMS: atom_id res chain seq x y z
N MET A 1 56.45 71.45 19.81
CA MET A 1 56.77 71.43 18.36
C MET A 1 55.49 71.09 17.61
N THR A 2 55.26 71.76 16.47
CA THR A 2 54.16 71.54 15.49
C THR A 2 52.71 71.83 15.94
N ALA A 3 52.14 72.84 15.28
CA ALA A 3 50.72 73.12 15.01
C ALA A 3 50.68 73.79 13.60
N PRO A 4 49.55 74.23 13.00
CA PRO A 4 48.11 73.92 13.17
C PRO A 4 47.42 73.52 11.82
N ALA A 5 46.10 73.27 11.78
CA ALA A 5 45.24 73.48 10.58
C ALA A 5 43.72 73.40 10.89
N LYS A 6 42.89 74.05 10.06
CA LYS A 6 41.40 74.07 10.08
C LYS A 6 40.88 73.97 8.60
N PRO A 7 39.56 74.14 8.33
CA PRO A 7 38.58 73.20 7.72
C PRO A 7 38.58 73.25 6.15
N PRO A 8 37.53 72.92 5.35
CA PRO A 8 36.19 72.33 5.57
C PRO A 8 36.00 71.03 4.70
N ALA A 9 34.86 70.54 4.16
CA ALA A 9 33.49 71.04 4.03
C ALA A 9 32.42 69.95 3.77
N SER A 10 31.14 70.33 3.91
CA SER A 10 29.97 69.95 3.08
C SER A 10 29.78 68.50 2.60
N ALA A 11 28.84 67.77 3.23
CA ALA A 11 27.73 67.15 2.49
C ALA A 11 26.54 66.79 3.41
N LYS A 12 25.37 67.36 3.10
CA LYS A 12 24.05 66.71 2.99
C LYS A 12 23.71 65.60 4.01
N ARG A 13 22.59 65.57 4.71
CA ARG A 13 21.36 66.36 4.81
C ARG A 13 20.45 65.47 5.68
N SER A 14 19.67 66.08 6.56
CA SER A 14 18.30 65.64 6.90
C SER A 14 18.05 64.18 7.30
N SER A 15 17.85 64.01 8.61
CA SER A 15 17.00 62.98 9.20
C SER A 15 15.60 62.86 8.53
N ALA A 16 14.87 61.79 8.89
CA ALA A 16 13.50 61.41 8.48
C ALA A 16 13.35 60.54 7.21
N ARG A 17 13.74 59.25 7.29
CA ARG A 17 13.02 58.11 6.66
C ARG A 17 13.49 56.73 7.17
N ARG A 18 13.00 56.35 8.35
CA ARG A 18 12.59 54.97 8.71
C ARG A 18 11.11 55.13 9.15
N LEU A 19 10.14 54.29 8.82
CA LEU A 19 10.20 52.85 8.60
C LEU A 19 9.01 52.39 7.72
N THR A 20 9.21 52.21 6.41
CA THR A 20 8.22 51.56 5.51
C THR A 20 8.94 50.69 4.48
N GLN A 21 9.52 49.58 4.93
CA GLN A 21 10.28 48.69 4.06
C GLN A 21 9.50 47.41 3.73
N LYS A 22 9.01 47.35 2.48
CA LYS A 22 8.77 46.13 1.69
C LYS A 22 7.77 45.10 2.26
N ILE A 23 6.49 45.29 1.98
CA ILE A 23 5.60 44.17 1.67
C ILE A 23 5.57 44.04 0.14
N SER A 24 6.47 43.23 -0.41
CA SER A 24 6.56 42.97 -1.85
C SER A 24 7.27 41.64 -2.10
N THR A 25 6.59 40.55 -1.77
CA THR A 25 7.01 39.20 -2.19
C THR A 25 5.77 38.36 -2.47
N THR A 26 5.67 37.89 -3.72
CA THR A 26 4.85 36.76 -4.18
C THR A 26 3.35 36.75 -3.85
N PHE A 27 2.56 37.32 -4.77
CA PHE A 27 1.43 36.56 -5.31
C PHE A 27 2.02 35.30 -5.98
N VAL A 28 1.63 34.10 -5.54
CA VAL A 28 1.96 32.86 -6.24
C VAL A 28 0.79 32.45 -7.14
N ASP A 29 1.13 31.88 -8.29
CA ASP A 29 0.21 31.63 -9.40
C ASP A 29 -0.83 30.55 -9.05
N ALA A 30 -2.12 30.93 -9.03
CA ALA A 30 -3.22 30.09 -8.58
C ALA A 30 -3.86 29.25 -9.72
N THR A 31 -3.07 28.82 -10.70
CA THR A 31 -3.57 28.17 -11.94
C THR A 31 -3.04 26.75 -12.20
N ALA A 32 -2.15 26.22 -11.35
CA ALA A 32 -1.76 24.82 -11.41
C ALA A 32 -2.82 23.93 -10.72
N LYS A 33 -3.59 23.15 -11.49
CA LYS A 33 -4.32 22.00 -10.93
C LYS A 33 -3.30 21.09 -10.22
N PRO A 34 -3.53 20.69 -8.95
CA PRO A 34 -2.62 19.77 -8.27
C PRO A 34 -2.55 18.47 -9.06
N LYS A 35 -1.32 17.98 -9.30
CA LYS A 35 -1.12 16.64 -9.83
C LYS A 35 -1.57 15.66 -8.74
N LEU A 36 -2.57 14.84 -9.04
CA LEU A 36 -3.04 13.75 -8.19
C LEU A 36 -1.83 12.90 -7.75
N SER A 37 -1.78 12.52 -6.47
CA SER A 37 -0.78 11.59 -5.99
C SER A 37 -1.02 10.18 -6.55
N THR A 38 -0.05 9.29 -6.40
CA THR A 38 -0.19 7.87 -6.79
C THR A 38 -1.35 7.21 -6.04
N GLU A 39 -1.54 7.55 -4.77
CA GLU A 39 -2.64 7.03 -3.93
C GLU A 39 -3.98 7.59 -4.40
N ASP A 40 -4.09 8.91 -4.66
CA ASP A 40 -5.33 9.52 -5.19
C ASP A 40 -5.74 8.89 -6.53
N ARG A 41 -4.77 8.60 -7.42
CA ARG A 41 -5.04 7.93 -8.69
C ARG A 41 -5.57 6.52 -8.46
N ARG A 42 -4.96 5.73 -7.56
CA ARG A 42 -5.45 4.38 -7.25
C ARG A 42 -6.84 4.40 -6.60
N ALA A 43 -7.12 5.38 -5.74
CA ALA A 43 -8.44 5.57 -5.16
C ALA A 43 -9.49 5.85 -6.25
N LEU A 44 -9.19 6.76 -7.19
CA LEU A 44 -10.04 7.06 -8.35
C LEU A 44 -10.19 5.86 -9.31
N GLU A 45 -9.17 5.01 -9.41
CA GLU A 45 -9.29 3.77 -10.18
C GLU A 45 -10.15 2.72 -9.47
N LEU A 46 -10.09 2.64 -8.15
CA LEU A 46 -10.97 1.80 -7.33
C LEU A 46 -12.40 2.37 -7.22
N ASP A 47 -12.61 3.66 -7.49
CA ASP A 47 -13.95 4.28 -7.57
C ASP A 47 -14.83 3.61 -8.62
N THR A 48 -14.26 3.05 -9.71
CA THR A 48 -15.04 2.31 -10.71
C THR A 48 -15.66 1.03 -10.13
N LEU A 49 -15.20 0.58 -8.95
CA LEU A 49 -15.70 -0.57 -8.21
C LEU A 49 -16.64 -0.17 -7.05
N ALA A 50 -17.14 1.08 -7.00
CA ALA A 50 -17.99 1.61 -5.91
C ALA A 50 -19.21 0.73 -5.55
N ALA A 51 -19.83 0.08 -6.54
CA ALA A 51 -20.97 -0.81 -6.32
C ALA A 51 -20.58 -2.08 -5.53
N ILE A 52 -19.30 -2.46 -5.57
CA ILE A 52 -18.77 -3.72 -5.06
C ILE A 52 -17.95 -3.50 -3.78
N LEU A 53 -17.07 -2.50 -3.78
CA LEU A 53 -16.16 -2.14 -2.69
C LEU A 53 -16.66 -0.87 -1.96
N PRO A 54 -16.97 -0.94 -0.63
CA PRO A 54 -17.37 0.23 0.16
C PRO A 54 -16.33 1.35 0.14
N MET A 55 -16.76 2.61 0.28
CA MET A 55 -15.88 3.79 0.15
C MET A 55 -14.62 3.69 1.01
N ASP A 56 -14.78 3.53 2.33
CA ASP A 56 -13.69 3.43 3.32
C ASP A 56 -12.70 2.29 3.04
N ARG A 57 -13.10 1.26 2.28
CA ARG A 57 -12.20 0.17 1.87
C ARG A 57 -11.30 0.58 0.73
N ARG A 58 -11.72 1.47 -0.16
CA ARG A 58 -10.95 1.82 -1.37
C ARG A 58 -9.75 2.67 -1.04
N ASP A 59 -9.86 3.59 -0.08
CA ASP A 59 -8.72 4.42 0.37
C ASP A 59 -7.65 3.54 1.04
N VAL A 60 -8.07 2.61 1.90
CA VAL A 60 -7.19 1.60 2.51
C VAL A 60 -6.53 0.72 1.44
N LEU A 61 -7.25 0.32 0.40
CA LEU A 61 -6.68 -0.45 -0.71
C LEU A 61 -5.73 0.40 -1.57
N ALA A 62 -6.01 1.68 -1.81
CA ALA A 62 -5.17 2.56 -2.63
C ALA A 62 -3.77 2.80 -2.01
N THR A 63 -3.70 2.91 -0.68
CA THR A 63 -2.41 3.01 0.05
C THR A 63 -1.60 1.71 0.04
N LEU A 64 -2.28 0.55 -0.04
CA LEU A 64 -1.67 -0.77 0.17
C LEU A 64 -1.35 -1.52 -1.12
N LEU A 65 -2.20 -1.41 -2.13
CA LEU A 65 -2.10 -2.13 -3.39
C LEU A 65 -1.19 -1.40 -4.39
N THR A 66 -0.51 -2.16 -5.25
CA THR A 66 0.21 -1.59 -6.39
C THR A 66 -0.74 -1.14 -7.51
N ASP A 67 -0.23 -0.42 -8.50
CA ASP A 67 -1.02 -0.06 -9.69
C ASP A 67 -1.48 -1.30 -10.46
N ASP A 68 -0.64 -2.33 -10.54
CA ASP A 68 -0.96 -3.59 -11.21
C ASP A 68 -2.04 -4.38 -10.47
N ASP A 69 -2.10 -4.29 -9.14
CA ASP A 69 -3.16 -4.92 -8.34
C ASP A 69 -4.52 -4.25 -8.60
N VAL A 70 -4.54 -2.91 -8.64
CA VAL A 70 -5.75 -2.14 -8.95
C VAL A 70 -6.21 -2.43 -10.38
N ALA A 71 -5.28 -2.49 -11.35
CA ALA A 71 -5.58 -2.90 -12.72
C ALA A 71 -6.13 -4.33 -12.78
N THR A 72 -5.55 -5.27 -12.01
CA THR A 72 -6.03 -6.66 -11.92
C THR A 72 -7.45 -6.73 -11.35
N LEU A 73 -7.74 -6.02 -10.25
CA LEU A 73 -9.09 -5.99 -9.67
C LEU A 73 -10.14 -5.41 -10.63
N LYS A 74 -9.78 -4.38 -11.40
CA LYS A 74 -10.66 -3.80 -12.43
C LYS A 74 -10.91 -4.76 -13.60
N HIS A 75 -9.87 -5.46 -14.06
CA HIS A 75 -10.03 -6.50 -15.08
C HIS A 75 -10.97 -7.61 -14.61
N LEU A 76 -10.79 -8.13 -13.38
CA LEU A 76 -11.65 -9.16 -12.80
C LEU A 76 -13.12 -8.74 -12.65
N ALA A 77 -13.37 -7.47 -12.36
CA ALA A 77 -14.73 -6.92 -12.35
C ALA A 77 -15.35 -6.91 -13.76
N ASN A 78 -14.59 -6.49 -14.77
CA ASN A 78 -15.04 -6.43 -16.16
C ASN A 78 -15.29 -7.82 -16.78
N GLU A 79 -14.52 -8.84 -16.37
CA GLU A 79 -14.74 -10.25 -16.74
C GLU A 79 -15.95 -10.89 -16.03
N GLY A 80 -16.66 -10.14 -15.18
CA GLY A 80 -17.90 -10.60 -14.56
C GLY A 80 -17.73 -11.50 -13.34
N ILE A 81 -16.61 -11.40 -12.60
CA ILE A 81 -16.56 -11.99 -11.25
C ILE A 81 -17.63 -11.32 -10.37
N GLY A 82 -18.57 -12.11 -9.86
CA GLY A 82 -19.64 -11.62 -9.01
C GLY A 82 -19.14 -10.92 -7.75
N ASP A 83 -19.83 -9.83 -7.37
CA ASP A 83 -19.44 -8.85 -6.34
C ASP A 83 -18.87 -9.45 -5.06
N ASN A 84 -19.49 -10.50 -4.53
CA ASN A 84 -19.07 -11.13 -3.29
C ASN A 84 -17.68 -11.81 -3.43
N SER A 85 -17.44 -12.44 -4.58
CA SER A 85 -16.15 -13.05 -4.90
C SER A 85 -15.07 -12.00 -5.13
N LEU A 86 -15.39 -10.89 -5.82
CA LEU A 86 -14.45 -9.78 -6.00
C LEU A 86 -14.11 -9.11 -4.66
N ARG A 87 -15.09 -8.88 -3.77
CA ARG A 87 -14.86 -8.42 -2.39
C ARG A 87 -13.93 -9.34 -1.61
N ALA A 88 -14.18 -10.66 -1.68
CA ALA A 88 -13.38 -11.65 -0.96
C ALA A 88 -11.94 -11.72 -1.48
N LEU A 89 -11.76 -11.63 -2.81
CA LEU A 89 -10.46 -11.62 -3.47
C LEU A 89 -9.68 -10.32 -3.16
N ALA A 90 -10.31 -9.15 -3.25
CA ALA A 90 -9.70 -7.87 -2.89
C ALA A 90 -9.28 -7.84 -1.41
N SER A 91 -10.10 -8.39 -0.51
CA SER A 91 -9.76 -8.48 0.92
C SER A 91 -8.62 -9.47 1.23
N ASP A 92 -8.42 -10.49 0.41
CA ASP A 92 -7.29 -11.42 0.57
C ASP A 92 -6.02 -10.88 -0.05
N LEU A 93 -6.10 -10.22 -1.21
CA LEU A 93 -4.97 -9.51 -1.82
C LEU A 93 -4.43 -8.44 -0.86
N ALA A 94 -5.31 -7.64 -0.24
CA ALA A 94 -4.93 -6.71 0.81
C ALA A 94 -4.21 -7.38 1.99
N TYR A 95 -4.69 -8.54 2.45
CA TYR A 95 -3.99 -9.26 3.51
C TYR A 95 -2.62 -9.78 3.06
N LEU A 96 -2.52 -10.28 1.82
CA LEU A 96 -1.28 -10.81 1.26
C LEU A 96 -0.23 -9.71 1.06
N GLU A 97 -0.61 -8.54 0.57
CA GLU A 97 0.28 -7.36 0.49
C GLU A 97 0.74 -6.90 1.87
N ALA A 98 -0.18 -6.72 2.82
CA ALA A 98 0.16 -6.32 4.18
C ALA A 98 1.10 -7.32 4.88
N TRP A 99 0.86 -8.62 4.67
CA TRP A 99 1.72 -9.69 5.19
C TRP A 99 3.08 -9.73 4.47
N SER A 100 3.13 -9.55 3.15
CA SER A 100 4.40 -9.51 2.40
C SER A 100 5.26 -8.34 2.89
N LEU A 101 4.67 -7.15 3.03
CA LEU A 101 5.35 -5.96 3.51
C LEU A 101 5.88 -6.16 4.95
N ALA A 102 5.10 -6.79 5.83
CA ALA A 102 5.52 -7.09 7.19
C ALA A 102 6.59 -8.20 7.28
N ALA A 103 6.49 -9.25 6.46
CA ALA A 103 7.34 -10.46 6.54
C ALA A 103 8.57 -10.45 5.60
N THR A 104 8.68 -9.45 4.72
CA THR A 104 9.78 -9.31 3.76
C THR A 104 10.31 -7.87 3.61
N GLY A 105 9.58 -6.87 4.10
CA GLY A 105 9.92 -5.45 3.90
C GLY A 105 9.51 -4.87 2.54
N GLY A 106 8.86 -5.64 1.67
CA GLY A 106 8.42 -5.21 0.35
C GLY A 106 7.03 -5.71 -0.08
N PRO A 107 6.45 -5.09 -1.13
CA PRO A 107 5.18 -5.54 -1.71
C PRO A 107 5.30 -6.96 -2.26
N LEU A 108 4.16 -7.58 -2.57
CA LEU A 108 4.12 -8.95 -3.05
C LEU A 108 4.79 -9.06 -4.42
N THR A 109 5.75 -9.97 -4.54
CA THR A 109 6.48 -10.19 -5.79
C THR A 109 5.67 -11.05 -6.76
N TRP A 110 5.68 -10.66 -8.03
CA TRP A 110 4.96 -11.33 -9.12
C TRP A 110 5.96 -11.76 -10.22
N PRO A 111 6.05 -13.05 -10.58
CA PRO A 111 5.42 -14.20 -9.93
C PRO A 111 5.95 -14.40 -8.49
N ALA A 112 5.13 -15.00 -7.64
CA ALA A 112 5.50 -15.23 -6.25
C ALA A 112 6.45 -16.43 -6.18
N PRO A 113 7.64 -16.30 -5.56
CA PRO A 113 8.51 -17.45 -5.34
C PRO A 113 7.83 -18.52 -4.49
N GLU A 114 8.06 -19.80 -4.79
CA GLU A 114 7.52 -20.90 -4.00
C GLU A 114 7.89 -20.79 -2.51
N ALA A 115 9.12 -20.34 -2.22
CA ALA A 115 9.59 -20.06 -0.86
C ALA A 115 8.74 -18.99 -0.13
N LEU A 116 8.14 -18.03 -0.85
CA LEU A 116 7.24 -17.04 -0.27
C LEU A 116 5.87 -17.65 0.07
N ALA A 117 5.34 -18.51 -0.80
CA ALA A 117 4.11 -19.27 -0.52
C ALA A 117 4.30 -20.26 0.66
N LEU A 118 5.45 -20.92 0.74
CA LEU A 118 5.80 -21.79 1.88
C LEU A 118 5.99 -20.99 3.17
N LYS A 119 6.63 -19.80 3.12
CA LYS A 119 6.68 -18.87 4.27
C LYS A 119 5.27 -18.46 4.71
N PHE A 120 4.38 -18.17 3.77
CA PHE A 120 2.97 -17.86 4.08
C PHE A 120 2.29 -19.03 4.80
N VAL A 121 2.48 -20.27 4.35
CA VAL A 121 1.93 -21.45 5.04
C VAL A 121 2.51 -21.57 6.45
N ALA A 122 3.83 -21.51 6.61
CA ALA A 122 4.50 -21.63 7.92
C ALA A 122 4.04 -20.55 8.92
N HIS A 123 3.92 -19.29 8.48
CA HIS A 123 3.45 -18.19 9.33
C HIS A 123 2.01 -18.38 9.84
N HIS A 124 1.17 -19.16 9.14
CA HIS A 124 -0.27 -19.22 9.44
C HIS A 124 -0.78 -20.59 9.89
N LEU A 125 -0.11 -21.68 9.53
CA LEU A 125 -0.41 -23.06 9.94
C LEU A 125 0.71 -23.58 10.85
N TRP A 126 0.74 -23.05 12.07
CA TRP A 126 1.66 -23.44 13.14
C TRP A 126 0.90 -24.09 14.29
N ASP A 127 1.68 -24.66 15.21
CA ASP A 127 1.22 -25.51 16.30
C ASP A 127 1.45 -24.76 17.63
N PRO A 128 0.39 -24.44 18.39
CA PRO A 128 0.53 -23.68 19.63
C PRO A 128 1.51 -24.30 20.63
N GLU A 129 1.46 -25.62 20.84
CA GLU A 129 2.31 -26.33 21.80
C GLU A 129 3.78 -26.24 21.40
N LYS A 130 4.08 -26.32 20.10
CA LYS A 130 5.45 -26.13 19.60
C LYS A 130 5.93 -24.70 19.73
N ARG A 131 5.05 -23.70 19.63
CA ARG A 131 5.44 -22.29 19.77
C ARG A 131 5.77 -21.90 21.22
N GLU A 132 5.22 -22.62 22.21
CA GLU A 132 5.65 -22.48 23.61
C GLU A 132 7.11 -22.92 23.82
N ALA A 133 7.59 -23.91 23.04
CA ALA A 133 8.97 -24.40 23.08
C ALA A 133 9.92 -23.65 22.12
N ASP A 134 9.40 -23.18 20.98
CA ASP A 134 10.13 -22.42 19.96
C ASP A 134 9.36 -21.17 19.55
N ALA A 135 9.77 -20.00 20.05
CA ALA A 135 9.12 -18.73 19.74
C ALA A 135 9.12 -18.36 18.23
N ALA A 136 10.01 -18.95 17.43
CA ALA A 136 10.06 -18.78 15.98
C ALA A 136 9.10 -19.72 15.22
N HIS A 137 8.44 -20.67 15.88
CA HIS A 137 7.49 -21.58 15.26
C HIS A 137 6.17 -20.88 14.89
N GLY A 138 6.11 -20.35 13.68
CA GLY A 138 4.92 -19.70 13.13
C GLY A 138 5.22 -18.34 12.54
N MET A 139 4.36 -17.36 12.82
CA MET A 139 4.62 -15.96 12.44
C MET A 139 5.50 -15.30 13.52
N PRO A 140 6.62 -14.66 13.16
CA PRO A 140 7.42 -13.90 14.10
C PRO A 140 6.61 -12.77 14.76
N ALA A 141 6.89 -12.47 16.02
CA ALA A 141 6.09 -11.56 16.84
C ALA A 141 6.04 -10.13 16.26
N GLU A 142 7.12 -9.66 15.66
CA GLU A 142 7.22 -8.37 14.98
C GLU A 142 6.31 -8.29 13.74
N VAL A 143 6.12 -9.41 13.03
CA VAL A 143 5.20 -9.50 11.89
C VAL A 143 3.75 -9.52 12.38
N GLU A 144 3.47 -10.22 13.48
CA GLU A 144 2.14 -10.21 14.12
C GLU A 144 1.78 -8.82 14.64
N GLU A 145 2.72 -8.11 15.28
CA GLU A 145 2.53 -6.74 15.79
C GLU A 145 2.21 -5.76 14.67
N VAL A 146 3.00 -5.74 13.59
CA VAL A 146 2.75 -4.87 12.42
C VAL A 146 1.38 -5.14 11.80
N LEU A 147 0.96 -6.41 11.69
CA LEU A 147 -0.34 -6.77 11.13
C LEU A 147 -1.51 -6.46 12.08
N ARG A 148 -1.31 -6.54 13.41
CA ARG A 148 -2.32 -6.14 14.41
C ARG A 148 -2.48 -4.62 14.46
N ALA A 149 -1.38 -3.87 14.48
CA ALA A 149 -1.37 -2.41 14.50
C ALA A 149 -2.08 -1.82 13.26
N LYS A 150 -1.94 -2.46 12.10
CA LYS A 150 -2.66 -2.12 10.86
C LYS A 150 -4.05 -2.76 10.73
N GLY A 151 -4.52 -3.49 11.73
CA GLY A 151 -5.86 -4.11 11.76
C GLY A 151 -6.09 -5.31 10.83
N HIS A 152 -5.05 -5.82 10.16
CA HIS A 152 -5.13 -6.97 9.25
C HIS A 152 -5.17 -8.32 9.99
N LEU A 153 -4.57 -8.42 11.18
CA LEU A 153 -4.55 -9.64 12.00
C LEU A 153 -5.39 -9.46 13.27
N ARG A 154 -6.40 -10.32 13.45
CA ARG A 154 -7.32 -10.30 14.61
C ARG A 154 -7.21 -11.52 15.53
N SER A 155 -6.86 -12.69 14.99
CA SER A 155 -6.68 -13.94 15.77
C SER A 155 -5.37 -13.92 16.57
N PHE A 156 -5.36 -14.50 17.76
CA PHE A 156 -4.16 -14.65 18.63
C PHE A 156 -3.53 -16.05 18.52
N GLY A 157 -3.71 -16.72 17.38
CA GLY A 157 -3.23 -18.08 17.14
C GLY A 157 -3.20 -18.40 15.64
N PRO A 158 -2.91 -19.65 15.25
CA PRO A 158 -2.87 -20.06 13.86
C PRO A 158 -4.22 -19.82 13.15
N HIS A 159 -4.17 -19.61 11.84
CA HIS A 159 -5.38 -19.46 11.04
C HIS A 159 -6.05 -20.81 10.82
N ALA A 160 -7.37 -20.81 10.75
CA ALA A 160 -8.12 -21.97 10.30
C ALA A 160 -7.61 -22.43 8.92
N PRO A 161 -7.35 -23.73 8.68
CA PRO A 161 -6.83 -24.24 7.40
C PRO A 161 -7.64 -23.81 6.17
N ALA A 162 -8.97 -23.69 6.32
CA ALA A 162 -9.85 -23.18 5.26
C ALA A 162 -9.51 -21.73 4.84
N THR A 163 -9.11 -20.86 5.78
CA THR A 163 -8.71 -19.48 5.50
C THR A 163 -7.41 -19.42 4.71
N VAL A 164 -6.42 -20.26 5.09
CA VAL A 164 -5.14 -20.35 4.38
C VAL A 164 -5.34 -20.92 2.98
N LYS A 165 -6.11 -22.01 2.84
CA LYS A 165 -6.46 -22.61 1.53
C LYS A 165 -7.18 -21.61 0.61
N ARG A 166 -8.14 -20.83 1.13
CA ARG A 166 -8.87 -19.80 0.37
C ARG A 166 -7.91 -18.70 -0.15
N ARG A 167 -7.00 -18.22 0.70
CA ARG A 167 -6.00 -17.21 0.33
C ARG A 167 -5.03 -17.71 -0.73
N LEU A 168 -4.52 -18.94 -0.59
CA LEU A 168 -3.67 -19.56 -1.61
C LEU A 168 -4.42 -19.77 -2.94
N ALA A 169 -5.69 -20.13 -2.91
CA ALA A 169 -6.51 -20.26 -4.12
C ALA A 169 -6.76 -18.91 -4.82
N HIS A 170 -7.00 -17.83 -4.06
CA HIS A 170 -7.11 -16.47 -4.60
C HIS A 170 -5.77 -15.95 -5.14
N TRP A 171 -4.66 -16.22 -4.44
CA TRP A 171 -3.31 -15.88 -4.90
C TRP A 171 -2.96 -16.59 -6.21
N GLY A 172 -3.15 -17.91 -6.27
CA GLY A 172 -2.96 -18.68 -7.50
C GLY A 172 -3.88 -18.22 -8.62
N THR A 173 -5.10 -17.75 -8.31
CA THR A 173 -6.01 -17.14 -9.31
C THR A 173 -5.43 -15.85 -9.86
N LEU A 174 -4.90 -14.96 -9.02
CA LEU A 174 -4.24 -13.72 -9.43
C LEU A 174 -3.01 -13.96 -10.33
N HIS A 175 -2.22 -15.02 -10.11
CA HIS A 175 -1.13 -15.39 -11.03
C HIS A 175 -1.64 -15.65 -12.45
N ARG A 176 -2.74 -16.40 -12.59
CA ARG A 176 -3.31 -16.74 -13.91
C ARG A 176 -3.76 -15.49 -14.67
N TRP A 177 -4.47 -14.60 -13.98
CA TRP A 177 -4.97 -13.36 -14.56
C TRP A 177 -3.88 -12.33 -14.89
N ARG A 178 -2.74 -12.38 -14.20
CA ARG A 178 -1.54 -11.62 -14.57
C ARG A 178 -0.75 -12.26 -15.73
N GLY A 179 -1.22 -13.38 -16.30
CA GLY A 179 -0.53 -14.12 -17.38
C GLY A 179 0.74 -14.83 -16.92
N LEU A 180 0.91 -15.05 -15.61
CA LEU A 180 2.14 -15.58 -15.00
C LEU A 180 2.16 -17.11 -14.89
N ASP A 181 1.18 -17.80 -15.49
CA ASP A 181 1.09 -19.26 -15.57
C ASP A 181 2.10 -19.84 -16.56
N GLY A 182 3.39 -19.72 -16.22
CA GLY A 182 4.51 -20.27 -16.99
C GLY A 182 5.24 -21.39 -16.23
N ARG A 183 4.90 -22.65 -16.51
CA ARG A 183 5.63 -23.85 -16.04
C ARG A 183 5.76 -23.99 -14.50
N GLY A 184 4.63 -23.96 -13.80
CA GLY A 184 4.53 -24.40 -12.40
C GLY A 184 3.16 -25.00 -12.13
N SER A 185 3.04 -26.33 -12.16
CA SER A 185 1.76 -27.05 -12.02
C SER A 185 1.20 -26.97 -10.60
N TRP A 186 0.46 -25.91 -10.29
CA TRP A 186 -0.46 -25.86 -9.14
C TRP A 186 -1.90 -26.06 -9.60
N CYS A 187 -2.15 -27.24 -10.16
CA CYS A 187 -3.47 -27.65 -10.61
C CYS A 187 -4.36 -28.00 -9.41
N PHE A 188 -5.14 -27.03 -8.93
CA PHE A 188 -6.41 -27.31 -8.26
C PHE A 188 -7.53 -27.11 -9.30
N THR A 189 -8.01 -28.21 -9.88
CA THR A 189 -9.16 -28.20 -10.78
C THR A 189 -10.42 -27.77 -10.02
N ALA A 190 -10.80 -26.51 -10.15
CA ALA A 190 -12.19 -26.12 -9.99
C ALA A 190 -12.87 -26.33 -11.35
N ASP A 191 -13.59 -27.45 -11.48
CA ASP A 191 -14.35 -27.80 -12.68
C ASP A 191 -15.38 -26.69 -12.98
N ALA A 192 -15.25 -26.05 -14.14
CA ALA A 192 -16.11 -24.97 -14.59
C ALA A 192 -17.39 -25.53 -15.26
N SER A 193 -18.14 -26.33 -14.51
CA SER A 193 -19.41 -26.92 -14.95
C SER A 193 -20.63 -26.16 -14.40
N TYR A 194 -20.82 -24.92 -14.85
CA TYR A 194 -22.15 -24.29 -14.87
C TYR A 194 -22.32 -23.25 -15.99
N ARG A 195 -22.80 -23.72 -17.14
CA ARG A 195 -23.49 -22.90 -18.16
C ARG A 195 -24.70 -23.68 -18.69
N ALA A 196 -25.87 -23.36 -18.15
CA ALA A 196 -27.19 -23.53 -18.77
C ALA A 196 -28.13 -22.52 -18.09
#